data_AF-A0A182T7B6-F1
#
_entry.id   AF-A0A182T7B6-F1
#
_cell.length_a   1.000
_cell.length_b   1.000
_cell.length_c   1.000
_cell.angle_alpha   90.00
_cell.angle_beta   90.00
_cell.angle_gamma   90.00
#
_symmetry.space_group_name_H-M   'P 1'
#
loop_
_entity.id
_entity.type
_entity.pdbx_description
1 polymer ?
#
loop_
_entity_poly.entity_id
_entity_poly.type
_entity_poly.pdbx_seq_one_letter_code
_entity_poly.pdbx_strand_id
1 'polypeptide(L)'
;MVCFFDDLHTASSNPYAVDEFIRDFSVTSSWYESATPMCIEQCQTVFAMRFHQCHSPTPPLMQSLLNKCHLLVMTPMAEEQLGQIFTDMILSTFVESAPPHASVLRLLAPATLDFVRRLTRRLPPTPTRLRYQFSLQTIAAIVRSVSHCLRADGRDSYLSEKAQLLRLWIHECYRESWDRLDRTDHRRFYELLNETVSGHFEVTLHGLCPNNQSPIFTDMMHDGKQSKNPYEDVRDFNQLM
;
A
#
# COMPACT_ATOMS: atom_id res chain seq x y z
N MET A 1 -27.71 8.79 4.41
CA MET A 1 -26.83 7.62 4.61
C MET A 1 -26.23 7.23 3.28
N VAL A 2 -24.94 6.87 3.23
CA VAL A 2 -24.30 6.37 2.00
C VAL A 2 -23.95 4.90 2.22
N CYS A 3 -24.48 4.01 1.39
CA CYS A 3 -24.14 2.60 1.36
C CYS A 3 -23.09 2.36 0.28
N PHE A 4 -21.87 2.00 0.71
CA PHE A 4 -20.79 1.63 -0.19
C PHE A 4 -20.69 0.11 -0.28
N PHE A 5 -20.83 -0.42 -1.49
CA PHE A 5 -20.68 -1.85 -1.78
C PHE A 5 -19.36 -2.04 -2.52
N ASP A 6 -18.41 -2.70 -1.88
CA ASP A 6 -17.12 -3.04 -2.48
C ASP A 6 -17.19 -4.41 -3.18
N ASP A 7 -16.28 -4.64 -4.13
CA ASP A 7 -16.04 -5.94 -4.76
C ASP A 7 -17.29 -6.69 -5.29
N LEU A 8 -18.22 -5.98 -5.94
CA LEU A 8 -19.46 -6.56 -6.48
C LEU A 8 -19.22 -7.78 -7.40
N HIS A 9 -18.06 -7.83 -8.07
CA HIS A 9 -17.64 -8.92 -8.94
C HIS A 9 -17.35 -10.27 -8.24
N THR A 10 -17.33 -10.33 -6.91
CA THR A 10 -16.96 -11.51 -6.12
C THR A 10 -18.15 -12.35 -5.63
N ALA A 11 -19.38 -11.89 -5.84
CA ALA A 11 -20.59 -12.58 -5.41
C ALA A 11 -20.75 -13.93 -6.12
N SER A 12 -20.43 -15.02 -5.43
CA SER A 12 -20.38 -16.40 -5.98
C SER A 12 -21.45 -17.33 -5.42
N SER A 13 -22.20 -16.91 -4.39
CA SER A 13 -23.25 -17.71 -3.74
C SER A 13 -24.62 -17.25 -4.22
N ASN A 14 -25.11 -17.87 -5.31
CA ASN A 14 -26.36 -17.57 -6.02
C ASN A 14 -26.38 -16.18 -6.70
N PRO A 15 -25.82 -16.05 -7.92
CA PRO A 15 -25.74 -14.76 -8.63
C PRO A 15 -27.12 -14.15 -8.86
N TYR A 16 -28.17 -14.95 -9.00
CA TYR A 16 -29.51 -14.42 -9.20
C TYR A 16 -30.05 -13.71 -7.95
N ALA A 17 -29.95 -14.33 -6.77
CA ALA A 17 -30.54 -13.74 -5.56
C ALA A 17 -29.79 -12.48 -5.08
N VAL A 18 -28.46 -12.48 -5.12
CA VAL A 18 -27.65 -11.38 -4.60
C VAL A 18 -27.68 -10.18 -5.55
N ASP A 19 -27.48 -10.40 -6.85
CA ASP A 19 -27.43 -9.30 -7.81
C ASP A 19 -28.84 -8.70 -8.04
N GLU A 20 -29.91 -9.48 -7.94
CA GLU A 20 -31.28 -8.95 -8.00
C GLU A 20 -31.62 -8.12 -6.77
N PHE A 21 -31.23 -8.58 -5.57
CA PHE A 21 -31.37 -7.80 -4.36
C PHE A 21 -30.64 -6.46 -4.47
N ILE A 22 -29.38 -6.47 -4.91
CA ILE A 22 -28.58 -5.24 -5.04
C ILE A 22 -29.21 -4.29 -6.07
N ARG A 23 -29.68 -4.82 -7.20
CA ARG A 23 -30.40 -4.05 -8.21
C ARG A 23 -31.66 -3.40 -7.66
N ASP A 24 -32.46 -4.14 -6.91
CA ASP A 24 -33.73 -3.65 -6.40
C ASP A 24 -33.48 -2.65 -5.26
N PHE A 25 -32.57 -2.97 -4.35
CA PHE A 25 -32.11 -2.08 -3.29
C PHE A 25 -31.53 -0.76 -3.83
N SER A 26 -30.77 -0.79 -4.92
CA SER A 26 -30.23 0.42 -5.57
C SER A 26 -31.32 1.39 -6.03
N VAL A 27 -32.51 0.89 -6.37
CA VAL A 27 -33.61 1.70 -6.92
C VAL A 27 -34.56 2.13 -5.81
N THR A 28 -34.96 1.19 -4.97
CA THR A 28 -36.05 1.40 -4.01
C THR A 28 -35.55 1.66 -2.60
N SER A 29 -34.26 1.43 -2.32
CA SER A 29 -33.68 1.49 -0.96
C SER A 29 -34.50 0.68 0.06
N SER A 30 -35.14 -0.38 -0.40
CA SER A 30 -36.07 -1.19 0.37
C SER A 30 -35.80 -2.68 0.19
N TRP A 31 -36.17 -3.47 1.20
CA TRP A 31 -36.11 -4.92 1.16
C TRP A 31 -37.26 -5.52 1.97
N TYR A 32 -37.45 -6.83 1.86
CA TYR A 32 -38.45 -7.54 2.66
C TYR A 32 -37.77 -8.35 3.77
N GLU A 33 -38.26 -8.19 4.98
CA GLU A 33 -37.94 -9.05 6.11
C GLU A 33 -39.22 -9.81 6.50
N SER A 34 -39.26 -11.12 6.29
CA SER A 34 -40.41 -11.98 6.64
C SER A 34 -41.78 -11.39 6.26
N ALA A 35 -41.91 -10.92 5.02
CA ALA A 35 -43.09 -10.24 4.43
C ALA A 35 -43.39 -8.79 4.89
N THR A 36 -42.62 -8.24 5.82
CA THR A 36 -42.66 -6.79 6.12
C THR A 36 -41.70 -6.01 5.20
N PRO A 37 -42.18 -4.97 4.50
CA PRO A 37 -41.31 -4.10 3.72
C PRO A 37 -40.55 -3.16 4.65
N MET A 38 -39.23 -3.20 4.55
CA MET A 38 -38.29 -2.29 5.20
C MET A 38 -37.79 -1.28 4.17
N CYS A 39 -37.66 -0.01 4.53
CA CYS A 39 -37.24 1.04 3.61
C CYS A 39 -36.31 2.04 4.31
N ILE A 40 -35.31 2.54 3.57
CA ILE A 40 -34.44 3.63 4.00
C ILE A 40 -34.76 4.86 3.15
N GLU A 41 -35.39 5.88 3.74
CA GLU A 41 -35.86 7.07 3.02
C GLU A 41 -34.73 7.96 2.46
N GLN A 42 -33.53 7.91 3.05
CA GLN A 42 -32.40 8.76 2.68
C GLN A 42 -31.12 7.96 2.47
N CYS A 43 -31.16 7.02 1.53
CA CYS A 43 -30.02 6.20 1.13
C CYS A 43 -29.43 6.67 -0.21
N GLN A 44 -28.11 6.77 -0.29
CA GLN A 44 -27.37 6.86 -1.55
C GLN A 44 -26.48 5.61 -1.66
N THR A 45 -26.54 4.92 -2.79
CA THR A 45 -25.75 3.70 -3.02
C THR A 45 -24.57 3.98 -3.95
N VAL A 46 -23.38 3.55 -3.55
CA VAL A 46 -22.17 3.60 -4.38
C VAL A 46 -21.65 2.19 -4.54
N PHE A 47 -21.45 1.77 -5.78
CA PHE A 47 -20.93 0.44 -6.12
C PHE A 47 -19.50 0.55 -6.63
N ALA A 48 -18.61 -0.28 -6.08
CA ALA A 48 -17.27 -0.48 -6.57
C ALA A 48 -17.11 -1.93 -7.06
N MET A 49 -16.49 -2.08 -8.23
CA MET A 49 -16.20 -3.39 -8.80
C MET A 49 -14.96 -3.31 -9.68
N ARG A 50 -14.25 -4.41 -9.80
CA ARG A 50 -13.23 -4.55 -10.84
C ARG A 50 -13.94 -4.66 -12.18
N PHE A 51 -13.46 -3.92 -13.17
CA PHE A 51 -13.96 -4.08 -14.53
C PHE A 51 -13.67 -5.52 -14.97
N HIS A 52 -14.71 -6.29 -15.27
CA HIS A 52 -14.56 -7.63 -15.83
C HIS A 52 -13.72 -7.54 -17.10
N GLN A 53 -12.77 -8.47 -17.26
CA GLN A 53 -11.91 -8.49 -18.45
C GLN A 53 -12.77 -8.42 -19.72
N CYS A 54 -12.33 -7.66 -20.72
CA CYS A 54 -13.02 -7.42 -21.99
C CYS A 54 -13.44 -8.69 -22.77
N HIS A 55 -13.04 -9.88 -22.31
CA HIS A 55 -13.28 -11.17 -22.97
C HIS A 55 -14.34 -12.06 -22.31
N SER A 56 -14.86 -11.70 -21.13
CA SER A 56 -16.01 -12.40 -20.53
C SER A 56 -17.27 -11.58 -20.72
N PRO A 57 -18.39 -12.16 -21.21
CA PRO A 57 -19.64 -11.43 -21.30
C PRO A 57 -20.09 -11.00 -19.90
N THR A 58 -20.44 -9.73 -19.76
CA THR A 58 -21.04 -9.21 -18.53
C THR A 58 -22.39 -9.89 -18.34
N PRO A 59 -22.70 -10.44 -17.15
CA PRO A 59 -24.01 -11.03 -16.89
C PRO A 59 -25.13 -10.02 -17.20
N PRO A 60 -26.27 -10.45 -17.76
CA PRO A 60 -27.36 -9.54 -18.15
C PRO A 60 -27.91 -8.73 -16.98
N LEU A 61 -27.91 -9.32 -15.78
CA LEU A 61 -28.33 -8.66 -14.55
C LEU A 61 -27.39 -7.51 -14.14
N MET A 62 -26.08 -7.74 -14.27
CA MET A 62 -25.06 -6.71 -14.08
C MET A 62 -25.20 -5.58 -15.11
N GLN A 63 -25.47 -5.91 -16.38
CA GLN A 63 -25.75 -4.87 -17.40
C GLN A 63 -26.97 -4.02 -17.03
N SER A 64 -28.04 -4.64 -16.52
CA SER A 64 -29.22 -3.90 -16.06
C SER A 64 -28.93 -3.02 -14.85
N LEU A 65 -28.06 -3.43 -13.93
CA LEU A 65 -27.63 -2.61 -12.80
C LEU A 65 -26.82 -1.40 -13.31
N LEU A 66 -25.84 -1.63 -14.18
CA LEU A 66 -24.99 -0.58 -14.75
C LEU A 66 -25.80 0.48 -15.50
N ASN A 67 -26.86 0.09 -16.22
CA ASN A 67 -27.77 1.02 -16.90
C ASN A 67 -28.53 1.96 -15.94
N LYS A 68 -28.62 1.63 -14.66
CA LYS A 68 -29.28 2.44 -13.63
C LYS A 68 -28.30 3.31 -12.84
N CYS A 69 -26.99 3.13 -13.03
CA CYS A 69 -25.95 3.83 -12.29
C CYS A 69 -25.23 4.87 -13.16
N HIS A 70 -24.73 5.93 -12.53
CA HIS A 70 -23.72 6.77 -13.15
C HIS A 70 -22.37 6.05 -13.11
N LEU A 71 -21.80 5.75 -14.27
CA LEU A 71 -20.54 5.02 -14.39
C LEU A 71 -19.34 5.96 -14.29
N LEU A 72 -18.55 5.78 -13.23
CA LEU A 72 -17.26 6.43 -13.06
C LEU A 72 -16.15 5.40 -13.29
N VAL A 73 -15.51 5.47 -14.46
CA VAL A 73 -14.41 4.55 -14.80
C VAL A 73 -13.10 5.14 -14.28
N MET A 74 -12.51 4.47 -13.30
CA MET A 74 -11.19 4.84 -12.77
C MET A 74 -10.10 4.26 -13.67
N THR A 75 -9.35 5.12 -14.35
CA THR A 75 -8.17 4.74 -15.13
C THR A 75 -6.93 4.72 -14.23
N PRO A 76 -5.92 3.88 -14.52
CA PRO A 76 -4.67 3.90 -13.79
C PRO A 76 -3.98 5.26 -13.96
N MET A 77 -3.55 5.86 -12.85
CA MET A 77 -2.86 7.16 -12.88
C MET A 77 -1.44 7.05 -13.42
N ALA A 78 -0.94 8.16 -13.97
CA ALA A 78 0.44 8.28 -14.42
C ALA A 78 1.45 8.14 -13.26
N GLU A 79 2.64 7.63 -13.56
CA GLU A 79 3.71 7.43 -12.58
C GLU A 79 4.08 8.72 -11.85
N GLU A 80 4.20 9.81 -12.59
CA GLU A 80 4.58 11.12 -12.07
C GLU A 80 3.56 11.65 -11.06
N GLN A 81 2.26 11.58 -11.39
CA GLN A 81 1.18 12.02 -10.51
C GLN A 81 1.13 11.20 -9.22
N LEU A 82 1.31 9.89 -9.36
CA LEU A 82 1.27 8.96 -8.24
C LEU A 82 2.49 9.13 -7.33
N GLY A 83 3.66 9.43 -7.91
CA GLY A 83 4.85 9.85 -7.18
C GLY A 83 4.67 11.18 -6.44
N GLN A 84 4.01 12.16 -7.05
CA GLN A 84 3.68 13.45 -6.40
C GLN A 84 2.75 13.26 -5.21
N ILE A 85 1.66 12.50 -5.35
CA ILE A 85 0.70 12.24 -4.26
C ILE A 85 1.40 11.63 -3.04
N PHE A 86 2.25 10.63 -3.25
CA PHE A 86 2.99 10.02 -2.13
C PHE A 86 4.10 10.92 -1.58
N THR A 87 4.70 11.76 -2.42
CA THR A 87 5.65 12.78 -1.97
C THR A 87 4.96 13.79 -1.05
N ASP A 88 3.81 14.30 -1.46
CA ASP A 88 3.01 15.23 -0.67
C ASP A 88 2.53 14.58 0.63
N MET A 89 2.20 13.29 0.61
CA MET A 89 1.89 12.52 1.82
C MET A 89 3.07 12.50 2.80
N ILE A 90 4.30 12.27 2.34
CA ILE A 90 5.50 12.30 3.21
C ILE A 90 5.73 13.72 3.72
N LEU A 91 5.68 14.73 2.85
CA LEU A 91 5.93 16.12 3.23
C LEU A 91 4.86 16.67 4.19
N SER A 92 3.62 16.21 4.08
CA SER A 92 2.53 16.58 5.00
C SER A 92 2.78 16.16 6.45
N THR A 93 3.75 15.28 6.70
CA THR A 93 4.17 14.97 8.07
C THR A 93 4.93 16.11 8.76
N PHE A 94 5.42 17.09 7.99
CA PHE A 94 6.26 18.21 8.43
C PHE A 94 5.52 19.56 8.47
N VAL A 95 4.29 19.58 9.00
CA VAL A 95 3.42 20.77 8.99
C VAL A 95 4.03 21.98 9.72
N GLU A 96 4.79 21.75 10.80
CA GLU A 96 5.23 22.81 11.71
C GLU A 96 6.68 23.28 11.46
N SER A 97 7.48 22.54 10.70
CA SER A 97 8.90 22.81 10.50
C SER A 97 9.40 22.32 9.15
N ALA A 98 10.24 23.10 8.46
CA ALA A 98 10.85 22.65 7.22
C ALA A 98 11.63 21.33 7.42
N PRO A 99 11.38 20.29 6.61
CA PRO A 99 12.05 19.01 6.82
C PRO A 99 13.56 19.12 6.56
N PRO A 100 14.41 18.65 7.47
CA PRO A 100 15.81 18.38 7.12
C PRO A 100 15.85 17.37 5.96
N HIS A 101 16.79 17.55 5.03
CA HIS A 101 16.93 16.70 3.84
C HIS A 101 15.68 16.60 2.95
N ALA A 102 14.94 17.71 2.77
CA ALA A 102 13.75 17.80 1.92
C ALA A 102 13.95 17.21 0.50
N SER A 103 15.14 17.34 -0.09
CA SER A 103 15.46 16.74 -1.40
C SER A 103 15.40 15.21 -1.39
N VAL A 104 15.91 14.58 -0.32
CA VAL A 104 15.90 13.12 -0.16
C VAL A 104 14.47 12.62 0.07
N LEU A 105 13.70 13.30 0.92
CA LEU A 105 12.30 12.97 1.20
C LEU A 105 11.43 13.04 -0.06
N ARG A 106 11.67 14.03 -0.94
CA ARG A 106 10.99 14.15 -2.23
C ARG A 106 11.31 13.01 -3.20
N LEU A 107 12.47 12.37 -3.05
CA LEU A 107 12.90 11.25 -3.89
C LEU A 107 12.44 9.88 -3.36
N LEU A 108 12.04 9.77 -2.08
CA LEU A 108 11.60 8.50 -1.48
C LEU A 108 10.38 7.90 -2.16
N ALA A 109 9.36 8.71 -2.43
CA ALA A 109 8.13 8.22 -3.06
C ALA A 109 8.36 7.77 -4.52
N PRO A 110 9.03 8.55 -5.39
CA PRO A 110 9.46 8.08 -6.71
C PRO A 110 10.33 6.83 -6.67
N ALA A 111 11.30 6.77 -5.75
CA ALA A 111 12.16 5.60 -5.59
C ALA A 111 11.38 4.35 -5.19
N THR A 112 10.42 4.48 -4.26
CA THR A 112 9.53 3.38 -3.85
C THR A 112 8.67 2.89 -5.02
N LEU A 113 8.15 3.82 -5.82
CA LEU A 113 7.35 3.50 -7.01
C LEU A 113 8.17 2.73 -8.04
N ASP A 114 9.38 3.20 -8.36
CA ASP A 114 10.30 2.55 -9.30
C ASP A 114 10.69 1.15 -8.78
N PHE A 115 11.08 1.05 -7.51
CA PHE A 115 11.43 -0.22 -6.88
C PHE A 115 10.30 -1.26 -6.99
N VAL A 116 9.10 -0.94 -6.51
CA VAL A 116 7.98 -1.89 -6.51
C VAL A 116 7.58 -2.25 -7.94
N ARG A 117 7.58 -1.30 -8.89
CA ARG A 117 7.27 -1.61 -10.30
C ARG A 117 8.32 -2.52 -10.93
N ARG A 118 9.61 -2.30 -10.68
CA ARG A 118 10.68 -3.20 -11.14
C ARG A 118 10.54 -4.58 -10.51
N LEU A 119 10.22 -4.64 -9.22
CA LEU A 119 9.97 -5.88 -8.50
C LEU A 119 8.81 -6.67 -9.13
N THR A 120 7.66 -6.04 -9.36
CA THR A 120 6.50 -6.67 -10.02
C THR A 120 6.83 -7.16 -11.44
N ARG A 121 7.62 -6.39 -12.20
CA ARG A 121 8.01 -6.78 -13.58
C ARG A 121 8.99 -7.96 -13.59
N ARG A 122 9.93 -8.01 -12.65
CA ARG A 122 10.97 -9.04 -12.60
C ARG A 122 10.50 -10.32 -11.91
N LEU A 123 9.60 -10.20 -10.93
CA LEU A 123 9.06 -11.29 -10.14
C LEU A 123 7.52 -11.28 -10.24
N PRO A 124 6.95 -11.63 -11.41
CA PRO A 124 5.51 -11.57 -11.60
C PRO A 124 4.78 -12.65 -10.78
N PRO A 125 3.52 -12.39 -10.37
CA PRO A 125 2.69 -13.40 -9.75
C PRO A 125 2.42 -14.54 -10.74
N THR A 126 2.64 -15.77 -10.30
CA THR A 126 2.36 -17.00 -11.07
C THR A 126 1.45 -17.90 -10.24
N PRO A 127 0.74 -18.88 -10.84
CA PRO A 127 -0.10 -19.82 -10.09
C PRO A 127 0.64 -20.54 -8.94
N THR A 128 1.94 -20.77 -9.11
CA THR A 128 2.83 -21.34 -8.08
C THR A 128 3.34 -20.32 -7.07
N ARG A 129 3.31 -19.02 -7.40
CA ARG A 129 3.82 -17.91 -6.58
C ARG A 129 2.78 -16.80 -6.44
N LEU A 130 1.61 -17.16 -5.91
CA LEU A 130 0.50 -16.22 -5.74
C LEU A 130 0.84 -15.09 -4.75
N ARG A 131 1.74 -15.35 -3.78
CA ARG A 131 2.19 -14.35 -2.80
C ARG A 131 2.95 -13.18 -3.42
N TYR A 132 3.43 -13.30 -4.65
CA TYR A 132 4.22 -12.29 -5.37
C TYR A 132 3.32 -11.19 -5.97
N GLN A 133 2.24 -10.85 -5.28
CA GLN A 133 1.32 -9.80 -5.69
C GLN A 133 1.75 -8.49 -5.02
N PHE A 134 2.42 -7.64 -5.80
CA PHE A 134 2.79 -6.29 -5.40
C PHE A 134 1.90 -5.29 -6.13
N SER A 135 1.19 -4.46 -5.37
CA SER A 135 0.21 -3.50 -5.90
C SER A 135 0.47 -2.08 -5.37
N LEU A 136 -0.41 -1.14 -5.73
CA LEU A 136 -0.42 0.21 -5.13
C LEU A 136 -0.48 0.16 -3.60
N GLN A 137 -1.11 -0.87 -3.03
CA GLN A 137 -1.18 -1.07 -1.59
C GLN A 137 0.21 -1.28 -0.97
N THR A 138 1.10 -2.00 -1.65
CA THR A 138 2.48 -2.22 -1.18
C THR A 138 3.25 -0.90 -1.15
N ILE A 139 3.13 -0.10 -2.21
CA ILE A 139 3.76 1.24 -2.27
C ILE A 139 3.22 2.13 -1.15
N ALA A 140 1.89 2.16 -0.99
CA ALA A 140 1.23 2.94 0.03
C ALA A 140 1.60 2.47 1.45
N ALA A 141 1.80 1.16 1.66
CA ALA A 141 2.23 0.61 2.94
C ALA A 141 3.63 1.10 3.31
N ILE A 142 4.61 0.96 2.41
CA ILE A 142 5.98 1.46 2.63
C ILE A 142 5.98 2.96 2.94
N VAL A 143 5.32 3.77 2.10
CA VAL A 143 5.25 5.23 2.28
C VAL A 143 4.58 5.58 3.61
N ARG A 144 3.47 4.93 3.96
CA ARG A 144 2.73 5.20 5.19
C ARG A 144 3.51 4.79 6.43
N SER A 145 4.27 3.68 6.37
CA SER A 145 5.16 3.25 7.45
C SER A 145 6.29 4.24 7.68
N VAL A 146 6.96 4.71 6.62
CA VAL A 146 7.97 5.76 6.71
C VAL A 146 7.36 7.03 7.30
N SER A 147 6.23 7.50 6.78
CA SER A 147 5.52 8.67 7.31
C SER A 147 5.10 8.51 8.77
N HIS A 148 4.73 7.30 9.20
CA HIS A 148 4.39 7.02 10.60
C HIS A 148 5.62 7.16 11.50
N CYS A 149 6.77 6.60 11.09
CA CYS A 149 8.03 6.72 11.84
C CYS A 149 8.50 8.18 11.94
N LEU A 150 8.30 8.98 10.88
CA LEU A 150 8.62 10.41 10.87
C LEU A 150 7.70 11.27 11.75
N ARG A 151 6.53 10.76 12.16
CA ARG A 151 5.61 11.44 13.09
C ARG A 151 5.79 11.03 14.54
N ALA A 152 6.46 9.90 14.78
CA ALA A 152 6.69 9.39 16.13
C ALA A 152 7.75 10.22 16.88
N ASP A 153 7.78 10.10 18.21
CA ASP A 153 8.69 10.82 19.11
C ASP A 153 10.19 10.57 18.83
N GLY A 154 10.53 9.59 17.96
CA GLY A 154 11.88 9.28 17.49
C GLY A 154 12.32 10.00 16.20
N ARG A 155 11.51 10.94 15.67
CA ARG A 155 11.76 11.61 14.38
C ARG A 155 13.18 12.16 14.21
N ASP A 156 13.71 12.79 15.25
CA ASP A 156 15.01 13.47 15.18
C ASP A 156 16.17 12.48 15.01
N SER A 157 16.00 11.23 15.45
CA SER A 157 16.96 10.14 15.23
C SER A 157 17.05 9.72 13.77
N TYR A 158 15.92 9.64 13.05
CA TYR A 158 15.93 9.22 11.64
C TYR A 158 16.37 10.33 10.69
N LEU A 159 16.16 11.58 11.08
CA LEU A 159 16.40 12.76 10.26
C LEU A 159 17.76 13.42 10.48
N SER A 160 18.55 12.93 11.45
CA SER A 160 19.86 13.50 11.76
C SER A 160 20.84 13.31 10.60
N GLU A 161 20.82 12.15 9.95
CA GLU A 161 21.65 11.87 8.78
C GLU A 161 20.85 11.28 7.61
N LYS A 162 21.22 11.67 6.37
CA LYS A 162 20.71 11.04 5.14
C LYS A 162 20.78 9.51 5.20
N ALA A 163 21.86 8.95 5.78
CA ALA A 163 22.05 7.51 5.87
C ALA A 163 21.00 6.81 6.76
N GLN A 164 20.62 7.41 7.88
CA GLN A 164 19.61 6.86 8.80
C GLN A 164 18.22 6.83 8.15
N LEU A 165 17.83 7.92 7.48
CA LEU A 165 16.58 7.98 6.74
C LEU A 165 16.50 6.90 5.65
N LEU A 166 17.59 6.72 4.89
CA LEU A 166 17.64 5.68 3.86
C LEU A 166 17.62 4.27 4.46
N ARG A 167 18.27 4.04 5.60
CA ARG A 167 18.20 2.75 6.30
C ARG A 167 16.79 2.43 6.76
N LEU A 168 16.05 3.41 7.28
CA LEU A 168 14.63 3.25 7.63
C LEU A 168 13.79 2.88 6.41
N TRP A 169 13.97 3.61 5.30
CA TRP A 169 13.24 3.30 4.06
C TRP A 169 13.57 1.90 3.51
N ILE A 170 14.85 1.51 3.54
CA ILE A 170 15.30 0.17 3.16
C ILE A 170 14.62 -0.87 4.04
N HIS A 171 14.62 -0.68 5.37
CA HIS A 171 13.95 -1.57 6.30
C HIS A 171 12.47 -1.77 5.94
N GLU A 172 11.73 -0.69 5.70
CA GLU A 172 10.31 -0.78 5.32
C GLU A 172 10.10 -1.49 3.96
N CYS A 173 11.03 -1.33 3.01
CA CYS A 173 11.00 -2.09 1.76
C CYS A 173 11.16 -3.60 1.99
N TYR A 174 12.09 -4.00 2.87
CA TYR A 174 12.23 -5.40 3.29
C TYR A 174 10.99 -5.88 4.01
N ARG A 175 10.53 -5.17 5.05
CA ARG A 175 9.38 -5.54 5.88
C ARG A 175 8.12 -5.83 5.07
N GLU A 176 7.83 -5.03 4.04
CA GLU A 176 6.60 -5.19 3.24
C GLU A 176 6.71 -6.25 2.13
N SER A 177 7.91 -6.49 1.61
CA SER A 177 8.09 -7.25 0.36
C SER A 177 8.88 -8.55 0.51
N TRP A 178 9.81 -8.62 1.45
CA TRP A 178 10.77 -9.72 1.59
C TRP A 178 10.10 -11.05 1.94
N ASP A 179 9.21 -11.06 2.94
CA ASP A 179 8.56 -12.29 3.43
C ASP A 179 7.61 -12.92 2.41
N ARG A 180 7.23 -12.18 1.36
CA ARG A 180 6.40 -12.70 0.26
C ARG A 180 7.22 -13.56 -0.71
N LEU A 181 8.54 -13.38 -0.74
CA LEU A 181 9.45 -13.99 -1.69
C LEU A 181 9.94 -15.36 -1.22
N ASP A 182 10.23 -16.21 -2.19
CA ASP A 182 10.95 -17.46 -1.97
C ASP A 182 12.46 -17.18 -1.88
N ARG A 183 13.17 -17.99 -1.08
CA ARG A 183 14.62 -17.84 -0.82
C ARG A 183 15.49 -17.72 -2.07
N THR A 184 15.06 -18.33 -3.19
CA THR A 184 15.79 -18.27 -4.46
C THR A 184 15.79 -16.89 -5.11
N ASP A 185 14.79 -16.06 -4.82
CA ASP A 185 14.63 -14.74 -5.43
C ASP A 185 15.18 -13.60 -4.56
N HIS A 186 15.63 -13.91 -3.33
CA HIS A 186 16.23 -12.93 -2.40
C HIS A 186 17.41 -12.17 -3.00
N ARG A 187 18.26 -12.86 -3.79
CA ARG A 187 19.39 -12.21 -4.47
C ARG A 187 18.91 -11.16 -5.48
N ARG A 188 17.88 -11.49 -6.27
CA ARG A 188 17.30 -10.57 -7.27
C ARG A 188 16.65 -9.37 -6.61
N PHE A 189 15.99 -9.58 -5.47
CA PHE A 189 15.45 -8.50 -4.66
C PHE A 189 16.54 -7.52 -4.22
N TYR A 190 17.65 -8.04 -3.68
CA TYR A 190 18.79 -7.23 -3.26
C TYR A 190 19.38 -6.43 -4.42
N GLU A 191 19.60 -7.07 -5.57
CA GLU A 191 20.12 -6.41 -6.78
C GLU A 191 19.21 -5.26 -7.23
N LEU A 192 17.88 -5.49 -7.28
CA LEU A 192 16.91 -4.45 -7.65
C LEU A 192 16.88 -3.30 -6.65
N LEU A 193 16.92 -3.59 -5.35
CA LEU A 193 16.92 -2.56 -4.32
C LEU A 193 18.22 -1.73 -4.40
N ASN A 194 19.36 -2.37 -4.61
CA ASN A 194 20.64 -1.69 -4.77
C ASN A 194 20.67 -0.80 -6.02
N GLU A 195 20.11 -1.26 -7.15
CA GLU A 195 19.95 -0.44 -8.35
C GLU A 195 19.07 0.80 -8.10
N THR A 196 17.94 0.64 -7.40
CA THR A 196 17.07 1.77 -7.08
C THR A 196 17.77 2.77 -6.14
N VAL A 197 18.44 2.28 -5.10
CA VAL A 197 19.18 3.11 -4.13
C VAL A 197 20.28 3.90 -4.85
N SER A 198 21.08 3.22 -5.67
CA SER A 198 22.17 3.86 -6.42
C SER A 198 21.65 4.86 -7.46
N GLY A 199 20.52 4.57 -8.11
CA GLY A 199 19.95 5.45 -9.13
C GLY A 199 19.31 6.73 -8.59
N HIS A 200 18.67 6.67 -7.42
CA HIS A 200 17.96 7.82 -6.85
C HIS A 200 18.77 8.63 -5.85
N PHE A 201 19.67 7.98 -5.10
CA PHE A 201 20.33 8.60 -3.95
C PHE A 201 21.85 8.68 -4.08
N GLU A 202 22.43 8.16 -5.18
CA GLU A 202 23.87 8.14 -5.44
C GLU A 202 24.69 7.49 -4.32
N VAL A 203 24.10 6.50 -3.65
CA VAL A 203 24.74 5.70 -2.59
C VAL A 203 24.53 4.23 -2.88
N THR A 204 25.40 3.37 -2.36
CA THR A 204 25.27 1.92 -2.53
C THR A 204 24.57 1.30 -1.32
N LEU A 205 23.78 0.25 -1.56
CA LEU A 205 23.13 -0.49 -0.49
C LEU A 205 24.16 -1.08 0.48
N HIS A 206 25.30 -1.56 -0.04
CA HIS A 206 26.40 -2.06 0.78
C HIS A 206 26.99 -0.98 1.71
N GLY A 207 27.10 0.28 1.25
CA GLY A 207 27.61 1.38 2.08
C GLY A 207 26.66 1.75 3.23
N LEU A 208 25.35 1.58 3.03
CA LEU A 208 24.34 1.82 4.06
C LEU A 208 24.16 0.62 5.00
N CYS A 209 24.29 -0.60 4.45
CA CYS A 209 23.99 -1.86 5.13
C CYS A 209 25.15 -2.85 4.92
N PRO A 210 26.09 -2.93 5.88
CA PRO A 210 27.19 -3.91 5.81
C PRO A 210 26.65 -5.35 5.84
N ASN A 211 27.38 -6.29 5.22
CA ASN A 211 27.05 -7.73 5.14
C ASN A 211 25.81 -8.11 4.31
N ASN A 212 25.27 -7.21 3.49
CA ASN A 212 24.05 -7.45 2.69
C ASN A 212 22.84 -7.87 3.53
N GLN A 213 22.80 -7.44 4.80
CA GLN A 213 21.68 -7.69 5.69
C GLN A 213 20.73 -6.48 5.68
N SER A 214 19.44 -6.74 5.81
CA SER A 214 18.46 -5.66 6.05
C SER A 214 18.82 -4.93 7.34
N PRO A 215 18.74 -3.59 7.39
CA PRO A 215 18.77 -2.88 8.65
C PRO A 215 17.61 -3.35 9.53
N ILE A 216 17.83 -3.38 10.85
CA ILE A 216 16.87 -3.90 11.83
C ILE A 216 16.32 -2.71 12.60
N PHE A 217 15.01 -2.53 12.55
CA PHE A 217 14.31 -1.57 13.38
C PHE A 217 13.43 -2.31 14.37
N THR A 218 13.42 -1.88 15.62
CA THR A 218 12.62 -2.50 16.67
C THR A 218 12.13 -1.49 17.68
N ASP A 219 10.97 -1.78 18.26
CA ASP A 219 10.38 -1.10 19.40
C ASP A 219 10.57 -1.89 20.71
N MET A 220 11.45 -2.90 20.74
CA MET A 220 11.62 -3.74 21.94
C MET A 220 12.68 -3.20 22.90
N MET A 221 13.49 -2.22 22.49
CA MET A 221 14.49 -1.59 23.34
C MET A 221 13.79 -0.69 24.36
N HIS A 222 13.60 -1.19 25.58
CA HIS A 222 12.92 -0.46 26.64
C HIS A 222 13.94 0.35 27.46
N ASP A 223 13.98 1.66 27.24
CA ASP A 223 14.86 2.58 27.98
C ASP A 223 14.31 2.96 29.38
N GLY A 224 13.52 2.06 29.98
CA GLY A 224 12.88 2.26 31.30
C GLY A 224 11.77 3.33 31.35
N LYS A 225 11.40 3.97 30.24
CA LYS A 225 10.33 4.99 30.16
C LYS A 225 9.00 4.36 29.74
N GLN A 226 7.99 4.43 30.61
CA GLN A 226 6.71 3.72 30.48
C GLN A 226 5.77 4.18 29.34
N SER A 227 6.09 5.22 28.58
CA SER A 227 5.08 5.88 27.72
C SER A 227 5.02 5.39 26.28
N LYS A 228 6.14 4.96 25.67
CA LYS A 228 6.23 4.43 24.29
C LYS A 228 7.65 3.96 24.04
N ASN A 229 7.82 2.77 23.44
CA ASN A 229 9.14 2.37 22.96
C ASN A 229 9.39 2.99 21.57
N PRO A 230 10.55 3.65 21.37
CA PRO A 230 10.91 4.23 20.07
C PRO A 230 11.29 3.13 19.08
N TYR A 231 10.99 3.34 17.79
CA TYR A 231 11.26 2.39 16.70
C TYR A 231 12.70 2.55 16.16
N GLU A 232 13.70 2.11 16.89
CA GLU A 232 15.09 2.51 16.68
C GLU A 232 15.88 1.58 15.75
N ASP A 233 16.88 2.14 15.07
CA ASP A 233 17.84 1.40 14.23
C ASP A 233 18.87 0.66 15.10
N VAL A 234 18.75 -0.67 15.15
CA VAL A 234 19.67 -1.52 15.89
C VAL A 234 20.78 -2.02 14.97
N ARG A 235 22.01 -1.59 15.28
CA ARG A 235 23.20 -1.92 14.47
C ARG A 235 23.81 -3.27 14.81
N ASP A 236 23.71 -3.70 16.07
CA ASP A 236 24.26 -4.97 16.54
C ASP A 236 23.15 -5.89 17.03
N PHE A 237 23.01 -7.06 16.39
CA PHE A 237 22.00 -8.06 16.77
C PHE A 237 22.14 -8.54 18.22
N ASN A 238 23.35 -8.52 18.76
CA ASN A 238 23.62 -8.90 20.16
C ASN A 238 22.95 -7.99 21.18
N GLN A 239 22.51 -6.79 20.79
CA GLN A 239 21.79 -5.87 21.68
C GLN A 239 20.32 -6.28 21.88
N LEU A 240 19.81 -7.21 21.05
CA LEU A 240 18.43 -7.71 21.09
C LEU A 240 18.27 -9.03 21.88
N MET A 241 19.39 -9.70 22.20
CA MET A 241 19.44 -10.93 23.00
C MET A 241 19.77 -10.61 24.45
#